data_AF-A0A1G0KU20-F1
#
_entry.id   AF-A0A1G0KU20-F1
#
_cell.length_a   1.000
_cell.length_b   1.000
_cell.length_c   1.000
_cell.angle_alpha   90.00
_cell.angle_beta   90.00
_cell.angle_gamma   90.00
#
_symmetry.space_group_name_H-M   'P 1'
#
loop_
_entity.id
_entity.type
_entity.pdbx_description
1 polymer ?
#
loop_
_entity_poly.entity_id
_entity_poly.type
_entity_poly.pdbx_seq_one_letter_code
_entity_poly.pdbx_strand_id
1 'polypeptide(L)'
;MKQISNGDLAEIVTSLLVGRGATNQLDSTESFSAFMTGIAQVICDHCGGEVVGKADSSFEEWLVTVASNDSLPEDGGIWADYDPDGSLIDGNEEKEEAKA
;
A
#
# COMPACT_ATOMS: atom_id res chain seq x y z
N MET A 1 25.11 -16.08 -8.08
CA MET A 1 23.84 -15.85 -7.36
C MET A 1 24.12 -14.89 -6.21
N LYS A 2 23.25 -13.90 -5.98
CA LYS A 2 23.38 -12.94 -4.88
C LYS A 2 22.15 -13.08 -3.99
N GLN A 3 22.35 -13.18 -2.68
CA GLN A 3 21.29 -13.07 -1.68
C GLN A 3 21.27 -11.62 -1.18
N ILE A 4 20.09 -11.11 -0.83
CA ILE A 4 19.91 -9.80 -0.19
C ILE A 4 19.23 -10.02 1.16
N SER A 5 19.57 -9.21 2.14
CA SER A 5 18.94 -9.22 3.46
C SER A 5 17.60 -8.48 3.44
N ASN A 6 16.83 -8.61 4.53
CA ASN A 6 15.62 -7.80 4.70
C ASN A 6 15.93 -6.29 4.77
N GLY A 7 17.05 -5.91 5.39
CA GLY A 7 17.52 -4.52 5.47
C GLY A 7 17.85 -3.96 4.09
N ASP A 8 18.56 -4.74 3.26
CA ASP A 8 18.86 -4.34 1.89
C ASP A 8 17.57 -4.12 1.07
N LEU A 9 16.59 -5.02 1.20
CA LEU A 9 15.32 -4.89 0.49
C LEU A 9 14.53 -3.67 0.95
N ALA A 10 14.47 -3.40 2.26
CA ALA A 10 13.82 -2.22 2.82
C ALA A 10 14.47 -0.92 2.33
N GLU A 11 15.81 -0.87 2.31
CA GLU A 11 16.56 0.27 1.79
C GLU A 11 16.28 0.50 0.30
N ILE A 12 16.28 -0.56 -0.51
CA ILE A 12 15.96 -0.48 -1.94
C ILE A 12 14.55 0.06 -2.17
N VAL A 13 13.54 -0.51 -1.49
CA VAL A 13 12.14 -0.08 -1.63
C VAL A 13 11.98 1.39 -1.21
N THR A 14 12.60 1.78 -0.09
CA THR A 14 12.57 3.17 0.39
C THR A 14 13.21 4.13 -0.61
N SER A 15 14.38 3.76 -1.15
CA SER A 15 15.11 4.56 -2.15
C SER A 15 14.28 4.72 -3.43
N LEU A 16 13.58 3.67 -3.87
CA LEU A 16 12.71 3.72 -5.05
C LEU A 16 11.45 4.56 -4.81
N LEU A 17 10.81 4.48 -3.62
CA LEU A 17 9.59 5.23 -3.29
C LEU A 17 9.85 6.72 -3.01
N VAL A 18 10.85 7.03 -2.20
CA VAL A 18 11.11 8.38 -1.68
C VAL A 18 12.20 9.10 -2.49
N GLY A 19 13.19 8.35 -2.98
CA GLY A 19 14.33 8.85 -3.73
C GLY A 19 14.13 8.87 -5.24
N ARG A 20 12.94 9.26 -5.74
CA ARG A 20 12.55 9.23 -7.17
C ARG A 20 13.56 9.90 -8.12
N GLY A 21 14.43 10.79 -7.63
CA GLY A 21 15.49 11.43 -8.41
C GLY A 21 16.86 10.73 -8.42
N ALA A 22 17.05 9.66 -7.64
CA ALA A 22 18.34 8.96 -7.51
C ALA A 22 18.52 7.82 -8.53
N THR A 23 17.43 7.31 -9.11
CA THR A 23 17.47 6.21 -10.08
C THR A 23 16.54 6.49 -11.26
N ASN A 24 17.05 6.34 -12.47
CA ASN A 24 16.28 6.46 -13.72
C ASN A 24 15.40 5.23 -14.03
N GLN A 25 15.15 4.39 -13.02
CA GLN A 25 14.52 3.07 -13.19
C GLN A 25 12.98 3.14 -13.13
N LEU A 26 12.43 4.18 -12.51
CA LEU A 26 10.99 4.41 -12.37
C LEU A 26 10.59 5.81 -12.89
N ASP A 27 11.23 6.26 -13.98
CA ASP A 27 11.11 7.63 -14.49
C ASP A 27 9.74 7.96 -15.09
N SER A 28 8.96 6.94 -15.50
CA SER A 28 7.61 7.18 -16.00
C SER A 28 6.59 7.09 -14.88
N THR A 29 5.59 7.97 -14.94
CA THR A 29 4.40 7.94 -14.07
C THR A 29 3.78 6.55 -14.01
N GLU A 30 3.66 5.87 -15.16
CA GLU A 30 3.11 4.51 -15.24
C GLU A 30 3.97 3.49 -14.49
N SER A 31 5.30 3.52 -14.69
CA SER A 31 6.22 2.58 -14.04
C SER A 31 6.20 2.72 -12.52
N PHE A 32 6.18 3.96 -12.02
CA PHE A 32 6.10 4.21 -10.59
C PHE A 32 4.73 3.88 -10.01
N SER A 33 3.64 4.22 -10.72
CA SER A 33 2.29 3.83 -10.34
C SER A 33 2.19 2.32 -10.16
N ALA A 34 2.68 1.54 -11.12
CA ALA A 34 2.70 0.09 -11.06
C ALA A 34 3.56 -0.43 -9.89
N PHE A 35 4.73 0.15 -9.66
CA PHE A 35 5.63 -0.25 -8.58
C PHE A 35 5.00 -0.01 -7.19
N MET A 36 4.50 1.21 -6.93
CA MET A 36 3.88 1.56 -5.66
C MET A 36 2.61 0.73 -5.40
N THR A 37 1.77 0.54 -6.43
CA THR A 37 0.59 -0.33 -6.35
C THR A 37 0.99 -1.78 -6.02
N GLY A 38 2.07 -2.29 -6.64
CA GLY A 38 2.56 -3.63 -6.38
C GLY A 38 3.04 -3.84 -4.94
N ILE A 39 3.71 -2.85 -4.36
CA ILE A 39 4.10 -2.90 -2.94
C ILE A 39 2.87 -2.93 -2.05
N ALA A 40 1.88 -2.06 -2.30
CA ALA A 40 0.63 -2.07 -1.54
C ALA A 40 -0.08 -3.42 -1.64
N GLN A 41 -0.12 -4.02 -2.83
CA GLN A 41 -0.71 -5.34 -3.04
C GLN A 41 -0.02 -6.42 -2.21
N VAL A 42 1.33 -6.44 -2.17
CA VAL A 42 2.08 -7.40 -1.34
C VAL A 42 1.72 -7.25 0.14
N ILE A 43 1.54 -6.03 0.64
CA ILE A 43 1.14 -5.82 2.03
C ILE A 43 -0.30 -6.32 2.24
N CYS A 44 -1.25 -5.94 1.37
CA CYS A 44 -2.64 -6.40 1.44
C CYS A 44 -2.75 -7.93 1.43
N ASP A 45 -2.00 -8.60 0.55
CA ASP A 45 -2.02 -10.07 0.41
C ASP A 45 -1.52 -10.80 1.67
N HIS A 46 -0.66 -10.16 2.46
CA HIS A 46 -0.02 -10.77 3.63
C HIS A 46 -0.54 -10.26 4.98
N CYS A 47 -1.08 -9.05 5.03
CA CYS A 47 -1.47 -8.35 6.25
C CYS A 47 -2.96 -7.99 6.30
N GLY A 48 -3.72 -8.36 5.27
CA GLY A 48 -5.13 -7.98 5.14
C GLY A 48 -5.31 -6.62 4.49
N GLY A 49 -6.50 -6.39 3.92
CA GLY A 49 -6.84 -5.27 3.06
C GLY A 49 -6.88 -5.64 1.57
N GLU A 50 -7.33 -4.70 0.75
CA GLU A 50 -7.48 -4.84 -0.70
C GLU A 50 -7.08 -3.54 -1.40
N VAL A 51 -6.32 -3.62 -2.50
CA VAL A 51 -6.04 -2.46 -3.34
C VAL A 51 -7.25 -2.20 -4.25
N VAL A 52 -7.90 -1.05 -4.06
CA VAL A 52 -9.11 -0.67 -4.82
C VAL A 52 -8.84 0.46 -5.83
N GLY A 53 -7.70 1.14 -5.71
CA GLY A 53 -7.27 2.19 -6.63
C GLY A 53 -5.76 2.12 -6.86
N LYS A 54 -5.35 2.23 -8.13
CA LYS A 54 -3.92 2.27 -8.50
C LYS A 54 -3.28 3.54 -7.94
N ALA A 55 -1.98 3.46 -7.66
CA ALA A 55 -1.23 4.61 -7.22
C ALA A 55 -1.27 5.75 -8.25
N ASP A 56 -1.66 6.95 -7.85
CA ASP A 56 -1.72 8.12 -8.71
C ASP A 56 -1.19 9.38 -7.98
N SER A 57 -0.94 10.44 -8.74
CA SER A 57 -0.36 11.70 -8.22
C SER A 57 -1.23 12.92 -8.46
N SER A 58 -2.55 12.70 -8.57
CA SER A 58 -3.51 13.78 -8.83
C SER A 58 -3.62 14.76 -7.67
N PHE A 59 -3.19 14.37 -6.47
CA PHE A 59 -3.35 15.11 -5.20
C PHE A 59 -2.03 15.65 -4.64
N GLU A 60 -1.10 16.09 -5.49
CA GLU A 60 0.22 16.65 -5.12
C GLU A 60 1.20 15.65 -4.48
N GLU A 61 0.71 14.55 -3.92
CA GLU A 61 1.46 13.40 -3.45
C GLU A 61 1.02 12.11 -4.16
N TRP A 62 1.85 11.08 -4.07
CA TRP A 62 1.51 9.76 -4.60
C TRP A 62 0.69 8.99 -3.59
N LEU A 63 -0.53 8.61 -3.95
CA LEU A 63 -1.47 7.89 -3.10
C LEU A 63 -1.91 6.61 -3.78
N VAL A 64 -2.09 5.55 -3.01
CA VAL A 64 -2.71 4.28 -3.43
C VAL A 64 -3.94 4.05 -2.55
N THR A 65 -5.06 3.67 -3.15
CA THR A 65 -6.30 3.47 -2.39
C THR A 65 -6.41 2.02 -1.95
N VAL A 66 -6.51 1.82 -0.64
CA VAL A 66 -6.73 0.53 0.00
C VAL A 66 -8.07 0.51 0.72
N ALA A 67 -8.67 -0.66 0.84
CA ALA A 67 -9.89 -0.91 1.61
C ALA A 67 -9.69 -2.11 2.53
N SER A 68 -10.54 -2.27 3.54
CA SER A 68 -10.60 -3.49 4.36
C SER A 68 -11.10 -4.70 3.57
N ASN A 69 -10.72 -5.88 4.07
CA ASN A 69 -11.23 -7.16 3.64
C ASN A 69 -11.37 -8.11 4.86
N ASP A 70 -11.92 -9.30 4.63
CA ASP A 70 -12.15 -10.32 5.67
C ASP A 70 -10.85 -10.84 6.35
N SER A 71 -9.68 -10.51 5.80
CA SER A 71 -8.37 -10.90 6.35
C SER A 71 -7.70 -9.78 7.15
N LEU A 72 -8.31 -8.59 7.22
CA LEU A 72 -7.80 -7.49 8.01
C LEU A 72 -8.00 -7.78 9.51
N PRO A 73 -6.97 -7.62 10.35
CA PRO A 73 -7.11 -7.74 11.80
C PRO A 73 -8.12 -6.76 12.39
N GLU A 74 -8.82 -7.15 13.47
CA GLU A 74 -9.81 -6.30 14.16
C GLU A 74 -9.22 -4.99 14.69
N ASP A 75 -7.93 -4.99 15.03
CA ASP A 75 -7.21 -3.79 15.47
C ASP A 75 -6.62 -2.96 14.33
N GLY A 76 -6.95 -3.30 13.07
CA GLY A 76 -6.40 -2.67 11.86
C GLY A 76 -5.00 -3.14 11.46
N GLY A 77 -4.32 -3.94 12.30
CA GLY A 77 -3.00 -4.47 12.02
C GLY A 77 -1.96 -3.40 11.69
N ILE A 78 -1.18 -3.63 10.63
CA ILE A 78 -0.14 -2.69 10.19
C ILE A 78 -0.70 -1.36 9.68
N TRP A 79 -1.98 -1.33 9.30
CA TRP A 79 -2.63 -0.15 8.75
C TRP A 79 -3.14 0.82 9.83
N ALA A 80 -3.30 0.37 11.07
CA ALA A 80 -3.85 1.17 12.17
C ALA A 80 -3.10 2.49 12.40
N ASP A 81 -1.76 2.46 12.29
CA ASP A 81 -0.92 3.66 12.45
C ASP A 81 -1.05 4.65 11.27
N TYR A 82 -1.66 4.23 10.16
CA TYR A 82 -1.82 5.00 8.92
C TYR A 82 -3.28 5.33 8.59
N ASP A 83 -4.23 4.91 9.44
CA ASP A 83 -5.67 5.14 9.29
C ASP A 83 -6.23 5.86 10.54
N PRO A 84 -5.81 7.11 10.80
CA PRO A 84 -6.11 7.80 12.06
C PRO A 84 -7.60 8.15 12.23
N ASP A 85 -8.37 8.15 11.13
CA ASP A 85 -9.81 8.37 11.12
C ASP A 85 -10.62 7.05 11.11
N GLY A 86 -9.95 5.89 11.11
CA GLY A 86 -10.60 4.57 11.17
C GLY A 86 -11.34 4.18 9.89
N SER A 87 -11.15 4.92 8.80
CA SER A 87 -11.90 4.75 7.54
C SER A 87 -11.76 3.35 6.93
N LEU A 88 -10.62 2.69 7.15
CA LEU A 88 -10.35 1.33 6.70
C LEU A 88 -11.16 0.33 7.53
N ILE A 89 -11.19 0.51 8.85
CA ILE A 89 -11.82 -0.39 9.82
C ILE A 89 -13.34 -0.24 9.76
N ASP A 90 -13.85 1.00 9.83
CA ASP A 90 -15.27 1.35 9.83
C ASP A 90 -15.94 0.93 8.50
N GLY A 91 -15.22 1.02 7.38
CA GLY A 91 -15.70 0.58 6.07
C GLY A 91 -15.95 -0.93 5.94
N ASN A 92 -15.49 -1.74 6.91
CA ASN A 92 -15.80 -3.17 6.99
C ASN A 92 -17.14 -3.42 7.68
N GLU A 93 -17.45 -2.68 8.75
CA GLU A 93 -18.69 -2.80 9.52
C GLU A 93 -19.91 -2.45 8.65
N GLU A 94 -19.82 -1.39 7.85
CA GLU A 94 -20.90 -0.98 6.92
C GLU A 94 -21.19 -2.06 5.84
N LYS A 95 -20.19 -2.82 5.41
CA LYS A 95 -20.36 -3.91 4.44
C LYS A 95 -21.01 -5.16 5.05
N GLU A 96 -20.82 -5.40 6.35
CA GLU A 96 -21.49 -6.49 7.06
C GLU A 96 -22.97 -6.16 7.33
N GLU A 97 -23.29 -4.93 7.73
CA GLU A 97 -24.68 -4.49 7.94
C GLU A 97 -25.52 -4.50 6.65
N ALA A 98 -24.93 -4.17 5.50
CA ALA A 98 -25.61 -4.19 4.21
C ALA A 98 -25.94 -5.62 3.69
N LYS A 99 -25.43 -6.67 4.33
CA LYS A 99 -25.67 -8.08 3.98
C LYS A 99 -26.67 -8.79 4.92
N ALA A 100 -27.18 -8.10 5.95
CA ALA A 100 -28.17 -8.62 6.91
C ALA A 100 -29.61 -8.22 6.54
#